data_AF-A3AQ82-F1
#
_entry.id   AF-A3AQ82-F1
#
_cell.length_a   1.000
_cell.length_b   1.000
_cell.length_c   1.000
_cell.angle_alpha   90.00
_cell.angle_beta   90.00
_cell.angle_gamma   90.00
#
_symmetry.space_group_name_H-M   'P 1'
#
loop_
_entity.id
_entity.type
_entity.pdbx_description
1 polymer ?
#
loop_
_entity_poly.entity_id
_entity_poly.type
_entity_poly.pdbx_seq_one_letter_code
_entity_poly.pdbx_strand_id
1 'polypeptide(L)'
;MAEIAAVGWTISILGWLASPITARLFNHGFSLFGFDKSDKLRDLESRILPQLALLLEHAERIPPEQKQLTTDMEQWACRLRSAFYDVEDILDVADYNRLENKVN
;
A
#
# COMPACT_ATOMS: atom_id res chain seq x y z
N MET A 1 -3.43 24.20 14.71
CA MET A 1 -4.27 22.97 14.68
C MET A 1 -4.24 22.26 13.32
N ALA A 2 -4.14 22.94 12.17
CA ALA A 2 -4.12 22.31 10.85
C ALA A 2 -2.78 21.65 10.46
N GLU A 3 -1.63 22.19 10.89
CA GLU A 3 -0.31 21.60 10.60
C GLU A 3 -0.15 20.20 11.19
N ILE A 4 -0.67 19.95 12.39
CA ILE A 4 -0.53 18.65 13.09
C ILE A 4 -1.33 17.55 12.37
N ALA A 5 -2.46 17.91 11.75
CA ALA A 5 -3.28 16.97 10.98
C ALA A 5 -2.65 16.62 9.62
N ALA A 6 -2.00 17.59 8.98
CA ALA A 6 -1.32 17.39 7.68
C ALA A 6 -0.11 16.44 7.78
N VAL A 7 0.57 16.40 8.92
CA VAL A 7 1.71 15.51 9.16
C VAL A 7 1.26 14.08 9.53
N GLY A 8 0.11 13.94 10.20
CA GLY A 8 -0.35 12.66 10.77
C GLY A 8 -0.69 11.59 9.73
N TRP A 9 -1.36 11.96 8.63
CA TRP A 9 -1.78 10.98 7.62
C TRP A 9 -0.57 10.48 6.81
N THR A 10 0.37 11.34 6.44
CA THR A 10 1.61 11.00 5.72
C THR A 10 2.42 9.95 6.49
N ILE A 11 2.63 10.18 7.80
CA ILE A 11 3.33 9.22 8.68
C ILE A 11 2.57 7.89 8.75
N SER A 12 1.23 7.92 8.81
CA SER A 12 0.41 6.71 8.81
C SER A 12 0.59 5.89 7.52
N ILE A 13 0.58 6.55 6.36
CA ILE A 13 0.76 5.87 5.07
C ILE A 13 2.19 5.36 4.90
N LEU A 14 3.21 6.12 5.29
CA LEU A 14 4.60 5.67 5.27
C LEU A 14 4.83 4.45 6.18
N GLY A 15 4.26 4.47 7.39
CA GLY A 15 4.31 3.33 8.31
C GLY A 15 3.60 2.09 7.75
N TRP A 16 2.49 2.28 7.04
CA TRP A 16 1.80 1.20 6.33
C TRP A 16 2.62 0.66 5.14
N LEU A 17 3.23 1.52 4.32
CA LEU A 17 4.05 1.11 3.17
C LEU A 17 5.21 0.22 3.61
N ALA A 18 5.83 0.52 4.76
CA ALA A 18 6.90 -0.25 5.37
C ALA A 18 6.42 -1.51 6.14
N SER A 19 5.11 -1.78 6.16
CA SER A 19 4.56 -2.88 6.94
C SER A 19 4.84 -4.25 6.30
N PRO A 20 4.88 -5.33 7.09
CA PRO A 20 5.00 -6.69 6.55
C PRO A 20 3.84 -7.09 5.64
N ILE A 21 2.66 -6.46 5.82
CA ILE A 21 1.43 -6.75 5.07
C ILE A 21 1.62 -6.38 3.59
N THR A 22 2.14 -5.18 3.30
CA THR A 22 2.39 -4.75 1.92
C THR A 22 3.39 -5.68 1.24
N ALA A 23 4.48 -6.01 1.90
CA ALA A 23 5.47 -6.96 1.39
C ALA A 23 4.88 -8.37 1.17
N ARG A 24 4.04 -8.88 2.09
CA ARG A 24 3.36 -10.17 1.95
C ARG A 24 2.43 -10.16 0.75
N LEU A 25 1.69 -9.07 0.53
CA LEU A 25 0.75 -8.94 -0.57
C LEU A 25 1.44 -8.92 -1.93
N PHE A 26 2.55 -8.20 -2.04
CA PHE A 26 3.37 -8.20 -3.27
C PHE A 26 3.96 -9.58 -3.56
N ASN A 27 4.41 -10.30 -2.53
CA ASN A 27 5.06 -11.59 -2.70
C ASN A 27 4.10 -12.78 -2.84
N HIS A 28 2.97 -12.78 -2.12
CA HIS A 28 2.03 -13.88 -2.05
C HIS A 28 0.79 -13.65 -2.90
N GLY A 29 0.27 -12.41 -2.90
CA GLY A 29 -0.95 -12.08 -3.61
C GLY A 29 -0.87 -12.30 -5.10
N PHE A 30 0.16 -11.76 -5.71
CA PHE A 30 0.35 -11.86 -7.16
C PHE A 30 0.77 -13.27 -7.61
N SER A 31 1.47 -14.03 -6.74
CA SER A 31 1.73 -15.45 -6.98
C SER A 31 0.43 -16.26 -7.09
N LEU A 32 -0.60 -15.89 -6.34
CA LEU A 32 -1.91 -16.56 -6.35
C LEU A 32 -2.72 -16.22 -7.60
N PHE A 33 -2.52 -15.01 -8.16
CA PHE A 33 -3.09 -14.58 -9.44
C PHE A 33 -2.30 -15.04 -10.68
N GLY A 34 -1.26 -15.87 -10.53
CA GLY A 34 -0.47 -16.37 -11.65
C GLY A 34 0.45 -15.33 -12.30
N PHE A 35 0.61 -14.15 -11.68
CA PHE A 35 1.69 -13.24 -12.00
C PHE A 35 2.96 -13.80 -11.37
N ASP A 36 3.68 -14.62 -12.14
CA ASP A 36 4.97 -15.14 -11.71
C ASP A 36 5.89 -13.98 -11.30
N LYS A 37 6.86 -14.24 -10.42
CA LYS A 37 7.85 -13.29 -9.86
C LYS A 37 8.76 -12.69 -10.95
N SER A 38 8.18 -12.06 -11.96
CA SER A 38 8.89 -11.44 -13.05
C SER A 38 9.68 -10.27 -12.49
N ASP A 39 10.85 -10.01 -13.06
CA ASP A 39 11.68 -8.87 -12.67
C ASP A 39 10.89 -7.55 -12.65
N LYS A 40 9.85 -7.42 -13.48
CA LYS A 40 8.93 -6.27 -13.51
C LYS A 40 8.15 -6.06 -12.21
N LEU A 41 7.85 -7.10 -11.45
CA LEU A 41 7.14 -7.00 -10.17
C LEU A 41 8.07 -6.58 -9.04
N ARG A 42 9.28 -7.14 -9.03
CA ARG A 42 10.32 -6.68 -8.10
C ARG A 42 10.71 -5.25 -8.40
N ASP A 43 10.72 -4.88 -9.69
CA ASP A 43 10.88 -3.50 -10.16
C ASP A 43 9.72 -2.61 -9.71
N LEU A 44 8.48 -3.12 -9.72
CA LEU A 44 7.30 -2.40 -9.21
C LEU A 44 7.43 -2.13 -7.70
N GLU A 45 7.72 -3.15 -6.89
CA GLU A 45 7.90 -3.01 -5.44
C GLU A 45 9.07 -2.07 -5.12
N SER A 46 10.22 -2.29 -5.76
CA SER A 46 11.46 -1.54 -5.49
C SER A 46 11.49 -0.14 -6.09
N ARG A 47 10.64 0.18 -7.08
CA ARG A 47 10.58 1.54 -7.68
C ARG A 47 9.35 2.30 -7.27
N ILE A 48 8.17 1.68 -7.26
CA ILE A 48 6.91 2.39 -6.99
C ILE A 48 6.75 2.70 -5.51
N LEU A 49 7.07 1.79 -4.58
CA LEU A 49 6.90 2.07 -3.15
C LEU A 49 7.83 3.20 -2.68
N PRO A 50 9.12 3.25 -3.07
CA PRO A 50 9.98 4.37 -2.71
C PRO A 50 9.56 5.68 -3.37
N GLN A 51 9.06 5.65 -4.62
CA GLN A 51 8.55 6.84 -5.28
C GLN A 51 7.27 7.37 -4.61
N LEU A 52 6.37 6.49 -4.18
CA LEU A 52 5.20 6.86 -3.37
C LEU A 52 5.62 7.49 -2.04
N ALA A 53 6.59 6.89 -1.35
CA ALA A 53 7.12 7.43 -0.10
C ALA A 53 7.73 8.83 -0.30
N LEU A 54 8.51 9.02 -1.38
CA LEU A 54 9.07 10.32 -1.74
C LEU A 54 7.98 11.34 -2.07
N LEU A 55 6.97 10.97 -2.86
CA LEU A 55 5.84 11.86 -3.17
C LEU A 55 5.08 12.30 -1.92
N LEU A 56 4.90 11.39 -0.96
CA LEU A 56 4.28 11.67 0.34
C LEU A 56 5.13 12.60 1.21
N GLU A 57 6.45 12.41 1.25
CA GLU A 57 7.37 13.31 1.94
C GLU A 57 7.37 14.72 1.32
N HIS A 58 7.24 14.81 0.00
CA HIS A 58 7.12 16.10 -0.69
C HIS A 58 5.74 16.74 -0.45
N ALA A 59 4.69 15.94 -0.27
CA ALA A 59 3.35 16.42 0.02
C ALA A 59 3.28 17.17 1.36
N GLU A 60 4.14 16.83 2.32
CA GLU A 60 4.27 17.53 3.61
C GLU A 60 4.81 18.96 3.46
N ARG A 61 5.56 19.23 2.38
CA ARG A 61 6.14 20.56 2.08
C ARG A 61 5.26 21.41 1.16
N ILE A 62 4.08 20.91 0.77
CA ILE A 62 3.16 21.64 -0.10
C ILE A 62 2.60 22.87 0.65
N PRO A 63 2.64 24.07 0.04
CA PRO A 63 2.09 25.27 0.66
C PRO A 63 0.60 25.11 1.01
N PRO A 64 0.12 25.72 2.10
CA PRO A 64 -1.28 25.64 2.53
C PRO A 64 -2.27 26.18 1.47
N GLU A 65 -1.80 26.98 0.52
CA GLU A 65 -2.54 27.48 -0.63
C GLU A 65 -2.97 26.36 -1.60
N GLN A 66 -2.27 25.22 -1.56
CA GLN A 66 -2.52 24.03 -2.36
C GLN A 66 -3.11 22.88 -1.54
N LYS A 67 -3.83 23.18 -0.45
CA LYS A 67 -4.44 22.21 0.46
C LYS A 67 -5.36 21.17 -0.21
N GLN A 68 -5.93 21.52 -1.36
CA GLN A 68 -6.73 20.58 -2.13
C GLN A 68 -5.89 19.41 -2.67
N LEU A 69 -4.67 19.70 -3.14
CA LEU A 69 -3.72 18.68 -3.61
C LEU A 69 -3.33 17.71 -2.49
N THR A 70 -3.07 18.22 -1.28
CA THR A 70 -2.78 17.36 -0.12
C THR A 70 -3.97 16.50 0.29
N THR A 71 -5.20 17.06 0.23
CA THR A 71 -6.43 16.30 0.54
C THR A 71 -6.67 15.19 -0.49
N ASP A 72 -6.48 15.49 -1.77
CA ASP A 72 -6.65 14.52 -2.85
C ASP A 72 -5.62 13.39 -2.74
N MET A 73 -4.35 13.73 -2.41
CA MET A 73 -3.30 12.73 -2.16
C MET A 73 -3.62 11.84 -0.95
N GLU A 74 -4.12 12.42 0.16
CA GLU A 74 -4.57 11.67 1.32
C GLU A 74 -5.68 10.68 0.96
N GLN A 75 -6.69 11.15 0.23
CA GLN A 75 -7.79 10.30 -0.20
C GLN A 75 -7.31 9.17 -1.12
N TRP A 76 -6.40 9.47 -2.05
CA TRP A 76 -5.85 8.47 -2.96
C TRP A 76 -5.04 7.42 -2.21
N ALA A 77 -4.20 7.83 -1.26
CA ALA A 77 -3.41 6.94 -0.42
C ALA A 77 -4.30 6.04 0.46
N CYS A 78 -5.39 6.59 1.01
CA CYS A 78 -6.35 5.82 1.79
C CYS A 78 -7.07 4.77 0.94
N ARG A 79 -7.47 5.12 -0.29
CA ARG A 79 -8.10 4.16 -1.22
C ARG A 79 -7.13 3.07 -1.64
N LEU A 80 -5.88 3.42 -1.92
CA LEU A 80 -4.84 2.44 -2.22
C LEU A 80 -4.65 1.47 -1.05
N ARG A 81 -4.52 1.98 0.17
CA ARG A 81 -4.42 1.15 1.37
C ARG A 81 -5.62 0.22 1.55
N SER A 82 -6.85 0.73 1.36
CA SER A 82 -8.06 -0.08 1.45
C SER A 82 -8.06 -1.23 0.44
N ALA A 83 -7.73 -0.94 -0.82
CA ALA A 83 -7.68 -1.96 -1.86
C ALA A 83 -6.63 -3.05 -1.57
N PHE A 84 -5.52 -2.69 -0.92
CA PHE A 84 -4.56 -3.68 -0.44
C PHE A 84 -5.17 -4.60 0.61
N TYR A 85 -5.87 -4.06 1.61
CA TYR A 85 -6.53 -4.90 2.62
C TYR A 85 -7.63 -5.79 2.02
N ASP A 86 -8.41 -5.27 1.08
CA ASP A 86 -9.43 -6.09 0.39
C ASP A 86 -8.79 -7.29 -0.33
N VAL A 87 -7.61 -7.10 -0.94
CA VAL A 87 -6.86 -8.19 -1.56
C VAL A 87 -6.25 -9.12 -0.51
N GLU A 88 -5.78 -8.62 0.64
CA GLU A 88 -5.27 -9.45 1.74
C GLU A 88 -6.35 -10.41 2.24
N ASP A 89 -7.56 -9.90 2.47
CA ASP A 89 -8.70 -10.69 2.91
C ASP A 89 -9.04 -11.82 1.91
N ILE A 90 -9.03 -11.50 0.60
CA ILE A 90 -9.26 -12.51 -0.45
C ILE A 90 -8.16 -13.58 -0.43
N LEU A 91 -6.90 -13.19 -0.20
CA LEU A 91 -5.77 -14.10 -0.17
C LEU A 91 -5.79 -15.01 1.06
N ASP A 92 -6.10 -14.47 2.23
CA ASP A 92 -6.20 -15.26 3.45
C ASP A 92 -7.33 -16.29 3.35
N VAL A 93 -8.46 -15.95 2.71
CA VAL A 93 -9.53 -16.92 2.40
C VAL A 93 -9.06 -18.00 1.42
N ALA A 94 -8.33 -17.63 0.36
CA ALA A 94 -7.79 -18.59 -0.60
C ALA A 94 -6.76 -19.53 0.04
N ASP A 95 -5.90 -19.01 0.93
CA ASP A 95 -4.92 -19.79 1.68
C ASP A 95 -5.59 -20.76 2.65
N TYR A 96 -6.63 -20.32 3.36
CA TYR A 96 -7.43 -21.18 4.23
C TYR A 96 -8.02 -22.35 3.45
N ASN A 97 -8.70 -22.09 2.32
CA ASN A 97 -9.29 -23.13 1.48
C ASN A 97 -8.24 -24.12 0.96
N ARG A 98 -7.04 -23.65 0.59
CA ARG A 98 -5.95 -24.52 0.14
C ARG A 98 -5.43 -25.42 1.26
N LEU A 99 -5.35 -24.92 2.49
CA LEU A 99 -4.91 -25.69 3.66
C LEU A 99 -5.96 -26.72 4.07
N GLU A 100 -7.24 -26.34 4.10
CA GLU A 100 -8.35 -27.24 4.42
C GLU A 100 -8.40 -28.44 3.44
N ASN A 101 -8.23 -28.18 2.14
CA ASN A 101 -8.18 -29.22 1.11
C ASN A 101 -6.93 -30.11 1.12
N LYS A 102 -5.89 -29.77 1.90
CA LYS A 102 -4.69 -30.60 2.08
C LYS A 102 -4.74 -31.47 3.34
N VAL A 103 -5.64 -31.14 4.27
CA VAL A 103 -5.77 -31.82 5.56
C VAL A 103 -6.88 -32.88 5.52
N ASN A 104 -7.83 -32.77 4.58
CA ASN A 104 -8.73 -33.84 4.16
C ASN A 104 -8.12 -34.71 3.06
#